data_AF-A0A0C2FDQ9-F1
#
_entry.id   AF-A0A0C2FDQ9-F1
#
_cell.length_a   1.000
_cell.length_b   1.000
_cell.length_c   1.000
_cell.angle_alpha   90.00
_cell.angle_beta   90.00
_cell.angle_gamma   90.00
#
_symmetry.space_group_name_H-M   'P 1'
#
loop_
_entity.id
_entity.type
_entity.pdbx_description
1 polymer ?
#
loop_
_entity_poly.entity_id
_entity_poly.type
_entity_poly.pdbx_seq_one_letter_code
_entity_poly.pdbx_strand_id
1 'polypeptide(L)' 'MLRMQKRYTFATTDPGRSYAFSSYPGSIASIDDFIVTSARLGILETTISNYNEELLEYMTPESVLCWIRSQ' A
#
# COMPACT_ATOMS: atom_id res chain seq x y z
N MET A 1 16.98 9.70 -4.81
CA MET A 1 15.65 10.11 -4.32
C MET A 1 14.76 10.53 -5.50
N LEU A 2 14.46 9.61 -6.43
CA LEU A 2 13.58 9.92 -7.56
C LEU A 2 12.13 9.64 -7.14
N ARG A 3 11.30 10.69 -7.04
CA ARG A 3 9.97 10.63 -6.44
C ARG A 3 8.89 10.90 -7.46
N MET A 4 7.71 10.36 -7.22
CA MET A 4 6.52 10.64 -8.01
C MET A 4 5.29 10.60 -7.11
N GLN A 5 4.63 11.75 -6.91
CA GLN A 5 3.29 11.75 -6.35
C GLN A 5 2.32 11.25 -7.42
N LYS A 6 1.42 10.36 -7.04
CA LYS A 6 0.46 9.74 -7.97
C LYS A 6 -0.96 9.95 -7.48
N ARG A 7 -1.89 10.03 -8.43
CA ARG A 7 -3.32 9.97 -8.17
C ARG A 7 -3.94 9.00 -9.17
N TYR A 8 -4.64 8.00 -8.65
CA TYR A 8 -5.42 7.08 -9.46
C TYR A 8 -6.91 7.32 -9.25
N THR A 9 -7.69 7.02 -10.29
CA THR A 9 -9.14 7.04 -10.26
C THR A 9 -9.61 5.94 -11.19
N PHE A 10 -10.16 4.90 -10.59
CA PHE A 10 -10.65 3.73 -11.32
C PHE A 10 -12.14 3.84 -11.57
N ALA A 11 -12.60 3.20 -12.65
CA ALA A 11 -14.01 3.10 -13.01
C ALA A 11 -14.72 2.01 -12.19
N THR A 12 -14.51 2.01 -10.87
CA THR A 12 -15.15 1.11 -9.91
C THR A 12 -16.21 1.87 -9.11
N THR A 13 -17.01 1.13 -8.34
CA THR A 13 -18.11 1.69 -7.52
C THR A 13 -17.79 1.75 -6.03
N ASP A 14 -16.59 1.35 -5.62
CA ASP A 14 -16.18 1.36 -4.21
C ASP A 14 -15.89 2.80 -3.71
N PRO A 15 -15.97 3.05 -2.39
CA PRO A 15 -15.72 4.37 -1.82
C PRO A 15 -14.29 4.90 -2.03
N GLY A 16 -13.32 4.00 -2.16
CA GLY A 16 -11.89 4.27 -2.26
C GLY A 16 -11.36 4.43 -3.69
N ARG A 17 -12.22 4.33 -4.72
CA ARG A 17 -11.85 4.28 -6.14
C ARG A 17 -10.90 5.38 -6.63
N SER A 18 -10.85 6.51 -5.92
CA SER A 18 -9.86 7.56 -6.16
C SER A 18 -8.95 7.71 -4.94
N TYR A 19 -7.64 7.67 -5.16
CA TYR A 19 -6.67 7.90 -4.10
C TYR A 19 -5.42 8.58 -4.63
N ALA A 20 -4.78 9.38 -3.77
CA ALA A 20 -3.54 10.07 -4.04
C ALA A 20 -2.49 9.69 -3.00
N PHE A 21 -1.25 9.48 -3.43
CA PHE A 21 -0.21 8.89 -2.60
C PHE A 21 1.21 9.27 -3.02
N SER A 22 2.15 9.19 -2.07
CA SER A 22 3.59 9.30 -2.35
C SER A 22 4.11 8.00 -2.97
N SER A 23 4.95 8.10 -4.02
CA SER A 23 5.44 6.93 -4.74
C SER A 23 6.76 7.22 -5.49
N TYR A 24 7.13 6.27 -6.35
CA TYR A 24 8.37 6.19 -7.12
C TYR A 24 8.05 5.76 -8.56
N PRO A 25 8.90 6.07 -9.56
CA PRO A 25 8.72 5.54 -10.91
C PRO A 25 8.65 4.00 -10.92
N GLY A 26 7.71 3.43 -11.69
CA GLY A 26 7.49 1.98 -11.78
C GLY A 26 6.69 1.35 -10.63
N SER A 27 6.71 1.93 -9.41
CA SER A 27 5.90 1.40 -8.30
C SER A 27 4.42 1.73 -8.46
N ILE A 28 3.54 0.74 -8.47
CA ILE A 28 2.08 0.98 -8.57
C ILE A 28 1.40 1.21 -7.22
N ALA A 29 2.09 0.90 -6.11
CA ALA A 29 1.67 1.20 -4.75
C ALA A 29 2.54 2.32 -4.13
N SER A 30 2.11 2.83 -2.99
CA SER A 30 3.03 3.51 -2.08
C SER A 30 3.92 2.45 -1.42
N ILE A 31 5.19 2.79 -1.22
CA ILE A 31 6.14 1.97 -0.44
C ILE A 31 6.75 2.77 0.72
N ASP A 32 6.34 4.04 0.86
CA ASP A 32 6.49 4.79 2.11
C ASP A 32 5.29 4.50 3.04
N ASP A 33 4.14 4.30 2.38
CA ASP A 33 2.75 4.53 2.75
C ASP A 33 2.42 5.92 3.31
N PHE A 34 1.90 6.76 2.41
CA PHE A 34 1.13 7.95 2.74
C PHE A 34 0.06 8.16 1.65
N ILE A 35 -1.20 7.84 1.98
CA ILE A 35 -2.31 7.75 1.02
C ILE A 35 -3.51 8.54 1.55
N VAL A 36 -4.18 9.27 0.66
CA VAL A 36 -5.46 9.93 0.93
C VAL A 36 -6.49 9.45 -0.08
N THR A 37 -7.64 8.95 0.40
CA THR A 37 -8.67 8.33 -0.45
C THR A 37 -9.92 9.21 -0.59
N SER A 38 -10.72 8.97 -1.63
CA SER A 38 -12.04 9.58 -1.81
C SER A 38 -13.03 9.23 -0.70
N ALA A 39 -12.77 8.15 0.04
CA ALA A 39 -13.50 7.77 1.24
C ALA A 39 -13.18 8.65 2.47
N ARG A 40 -12.36 9.69 2.31
CA ARG A 40 -11.90 10.60 3.37
C ARG A 40 -11.05 9.89 4.43
N LEU A 41 -10.31 8.85 4.04
CA LEU A 41 -9.37 8.16 4.89
C LEU A 41 -7.94 8.59 4.54
N GLY A 42 -7.15 8.87 5.58
CA GLY A 42 -5.69 8.96 5.52
C GLY A 42 -5.09 7.65 6.00
N ILE A 43 -4.20 7.07 5.21
CA ILE A 43 -3.54 5.78 5.49
C ILE A 43 -2.04 6.00 5.43
N LEU A 44 -1.33 5.54 6.47
CA LEU A 44 0.12 5.60 6.55
C LEU A 44 0.62 4.43 7.42
N GLU A 45 1.87 4.01 7.21
CA GLU A 45 2.51 2.99 8.03
C GLU A 45 3.96 3.32 8.35
N THR A 46 4.51 2.58 9.31
CA THR A 46 5.95 2.44 9.49
C THR A 46 6.25 0.97 9.71
N THR A 47 7.22 0.43 8.97
CA THR A 47 7.57 -1.00 9.06
C THR A 47 8.11 -1.35 10.46
N ILE A 48 7.56 -2.42 11.06
CA ILE A 48 8.12 -3.06 12.25
C ILE A 48 8.98 -4.26 11.85
N SER A 49 9.95 -4.63 12.68
CA SER A 49 10.69 -5.88 12.51
C SER A 49 9.97 -7.04 13.21
N ASN A 50 9.97 -8.22 12.57
CA ASN A 50 9.66 -9.47 13.26
C ASN A 50 10.97 -10.10 13.75
N TYR A 51 11.15 -10.21 15.07
CA TYR A 51 12.32 -10.83 15.69
C TYR A 51 12.08 -12.28 16.14
N ASN A 52 10.88 -12.83 15.95
CA ASN A 52 10.59 -14.23 16.24
C ASN A 52 10.62 -15.04 14.95
N GLU A 53 11.69 -15.81 14.75
CA GLU A 53 11.89 -16.66 13.57
C GLU A 53 10.88 -17.81 13.48
N GLU A 54 10.34 -18.28 14.61
CA GLU A 54 9.33 -19.35 14.60
C GLU A 54 8.07 -18.92 13.82
N LEU A 55 7.71 -17.63 13.88
CA LEU A 55 6.54 -17.09 13.18
C LEU A 55 6.73 -16.99 11.65
N LEU A 56 7.95 -17.18 11.13
CA LEU A 56 8.18 -17.20 9.68
C LEU A 56 7.51 -18.41 9.02
N GLU A 57 7.13 -19.45 9.78
CA GLU A 57 6.36 -20.59 9.27
C GLU A 57 5.02 -20.18 8.62
N TYR A 58 4.44 -19.05 9.03
CA TYR A 58 3.18 -18.54 8.49
C TYR A 58 3.33 -17.75 7.19
N MET A 59 4.56 -17.49 6.73
CA MET A 59 4.82 -16.81 5.46
C MET A 59 4.82 -17.79 4.30
N THR A 60 3.63 -18.08 3.77
CA THR A 60 3.45 -19.04 2.67
C THR A 60 3.07 -18.33 1.34
N PRO A 61 3.34 -18.95 0.18
CA PRO A 61 2.93 -18.39 -1.12
C PRO A 61 1.41 -18.41 -1.33
N GLU A 62 0.66 -19.21 -0.58
CA GLU A 62 -0.81 -19.22 -0.56
C GLU A 62 -1.38 -18.03 0.25
N SER A 63 -0.82 -16.84 0.04
CA SER A 63 -1.19 -15.61 0.71
C SER A 63 -1.06 -14.40 -0.23
N VAL A 64 -1.65 -13.27 0.17
CA VAL A 64 -1.59 -12.03 -0.62
C VAL A 64 -0.54 -11.09 -0.03
N LEU A 65 0.41 -10.66 -0.86
CA LEU A 65 1.47 -9.73 -0.47
C LEU A 65 0.92 -8.37 0.00
N CYS A 66 1.66 -7.71 0.90
CA CYS A 66 1.22 -6.47 1.55
C CYS A 66 0.83 -5.38 0.55
N TRP A 67 1.63 -5.16 -0.50
CA TRP A 67 1.39 -4.11 -1.48
C TRP A 67 0.08 -4.26 -2.26
N ILE A 68 -0.52 -5.46 -2.29
CA ILE A 68 -1.86 -5.68 -2.88
C ILE A 68 -2.93 -5.43 -1.82
N ARG A 69 -2.69 -5.85 -0.57
CA ARG A 69 -3.63 -5.72 0.54
C ARG A 69 -3.81 -4.27 1.02
N SER A 70 -2.83 -3.39 0.78
CA SER A 70 -2.84 -1.99 1.23
C SER A 70 -3.49 -1.01 0.24
N GLN A 71 -3.93 -1.49 -0.92
CA GLN A 71 -4.47 -0.67 -2.02
C GLN A 71 -5.97 -0.45 -1.93
#